data_AF-A0A9D6UAL4-F1
#
_entry.id   AF-A0A9D6UAL4-F1
#
_cell.length_a   1.000
_cell.length_b   1.000
_cell.length_c   1.000
_cell.angle_alpha   90.00
_cell.angle_beta   90.00
_cell.angle_gamma   90.00
#
_symmetry.space_group_name_H-M   'P 1'
#
loop_
_entity.id
_entity.type
_entity.pdbx_description
1 polymer ?
#
loop_
_entity_poly.entity_id
_entity_poly.type
_entity_poly.pdbx_seq_one_letter_code
_entity_poly.pdbx_strand_id
1 'polypeptide(L)'
;MEEHILYLYNSNKYTMEEFVTSNLAVFIDFQNIAYTNKKDAKSLDAHTKQVKAEIRSTINYLKSRGRLIVKKAYADWAGQFATYRQQMLEDSIELTEVPSQFSGKNSADIKLAVDALEIALSKNYIDTIVVISGDSDYAPLISMLREHNKYVIVIGRKENLSALLKGYCDELKTFSDILIEEEEEEVTDENDIRYAYRLLKEAANYFNERGKKINAAGIKSHLVQLDSSFSQTKYGFKMWNDFLKRAEKDKIIKLEQHPKDARSFFVLPYGEK
;
A
#
# COMPACT_ATOMS: atom_id res chain seq x y z
N MET A 1 11.87 -31.16 38.75
CA MET A 1 12.84 -30.61 37.78
C MET A 1 12.27 -30.68 36.36
N GLU A 2 11.66 -31.80 35.97
CA GLU A 2 10.99 -31.97 34.66
C GLU A 2 9.76 -31.06 34.46
N GLU A 3 8.95 -30.80 35.49
CA GLU A 3 7.80 -29.87 35.37
C GLU A 3 8.22 -28.41 35.13
N HIS A 4 9.39 -28.00 35.63
CA HIS A 4 9.92 -26.64 35.42
C HIS A 4 10.47 -26.47 33.99
N ILE A 5 11.00 -27.55 33.41
CA ILE A 5 11.44 -27.58 32.01
C ILE A 5 10.22 -27.57 31.07
N LEU A 6 9.15 -28.29 31.41
CA LEU A 6 7.91 -28.26 30.62
C LEU A 6 7.19 -26.91 30.72
N TYR A 7 7.25 -26.23 31.87
CA TYR A 7 6.74 -24.87 32.00
C TYR A 7 7.55 -23.89 31.14
N LEU A 8 8.89 -23.96 31.13
CA LEU A 8 9.74 -23.14 30.25
C LEU A 8 9.55 -23.48 28.76
N TYR A 9 9.31 -24.76 28.43
CA TYR A 9 9.03 -25.20 27.05
C TYR A 9 7.64 -24.74 26.56
N ASN A 10 6.64 -24.71 27.43
CA ASN A 10 5.29 -24.21 27.11
C ASN A 10 5.13 -22.68 27.25
N SER A 11 5.94 -22.01 28.07
CA SER A 11 5.96 -20.54 28.14
C SER A 11 6.80 -19.90 27.03
N ASN A 12 7.74 -20.65 26.43
CA ASN A 12 8.39 -20.29 25.17
C ASN A 12 7.58 -20.66 23.91
N LYS A 13 6.36 -21.20 24.01
CA LYS A 13 5.44 -21.23 22.84
C LYS A 13 4.81 -19.87 22.52
N TYR A 14 5.08 -18.87 23.36
CA TYR A 14 4.88 -17.46 23.04
C TYR A 14 6.16 -16.81 22.52
N THR A 15 7.01 -17.54 21.79
CA THR A 15 8.08 -16.92 21.01
C THR A 15 7.57 -16.59 19.62
N MET A 16 7.45 -15.29 19.39
CA MET A 16 7.73 -14.62 18.11
C MET A 16 6.97 -15.23 16.94
N GLU A 17 5.80 -14.68 16.62
CA GLU A 17 5.44 -14.56 15.21
C GLU A 17 6.65 -13.92 14.54
N GLU A 18 7.45 -14.71 13.81
CA GLU A 18 8.36 -14.14 12.84
C GLU A 18 7.47 -13.24 12.00
N PHE A 19 7.66 -11.92 12.10
CA PHE A 19 7.14 -11.02 11.10
C PHE A 19 7.77 -11.48 9.80
N VAL A 20 7.07 -12.35 9.06
CA VAL A 20 7.46 -12.74 7.71
C VAL A 20 7.28 -11.48 6.90
N THR A 21 8.32 -10.64 6.89
CA THR A 21 8.36 -9.48 6.04
C THR A 21 8.35 -10.01 4.61
N SER A 22 7.27 -9.72 3.89
CA SER A 22 7.12 -10.12 2.49
C SER A 22 8.33 -9.65 1.68
N ASN A 23 8.80 -10.49 0.76
CA ASN A 23 9.86 -10.12 -0.18
C ASN A 23 9.25 -9.72 -1.51
N LEU A 24 9.42 -8.46 -1.87
CA LEU A 24 8.78 -7.86 -3.04
C LEU A 24 9.76 -7.72 -4.21
N ALA A 25 9.26 -7.98 -5.42
CA ALA A 25 9.87 -7.54 -6.67
C ALA A 25 8.99 -6.50 -7.36
N VAL A 26 9.57 -5.35 -7.71
CA VAL A 26 8.88 -4.22 -8.30
C VAL A 26 9.30 -4.05 -9.75
N PHE A 27 8.32 -4.00 -10.64
CA PHE A 27 8.49 -3.84 -12.08
C PHE A 27 7.71 -2.62 -12.55
N ILE A 28 8.43 -1.64 -13.09
CA ILE A 28 7.88 -0.33 -13.43
C ILE A 28 7.87 -0.16 -14.95
N ASP A 29 6.68 -0.10 -15.51
CA ASP A 29 6.46 0.34 -16.88
C ASP A 29 6.55 1.87 -16.91
N PHE A 30 7.78 2.37 -17.02
CA PHE A 30 8.02 3.79 -16.87
C PHE A 30 7.48 4.59 -18.06
N GLN A 31 7.43 3.98 -19.25
CA GLN A 31 6.85 4.61 -20.43
C GLN A 31 5.36 4.90 -20.21
N ASN A 32 4.59 3.90 -19.77
CA ASN A 32 3.16 4.07 -19.51
C ASN A 32 2.90 5.19 -18.48
N ILE A 33 3.65 5.21 -17.37
CA ILE A 33 3.50 6.22 -16.31
C ILE A 33 3.86 7.62 -16.83
N ALA A 34 5.01 7.75 -17.51
CA ALA A 34 5.53 9.04 -17.92
C ALA A 34 4.76 9.67 -19.10
N TYR A 35 4.09 8.88 -19.94
CA TYR A 35 3.26 9.41 -21.03
C TYR A 35 1.83 9.76 -20.61
N THR A 36 1.29 9.07 -19.62
CA THR A 36 -0.08 9.31 -19.15
C THR A 36 -0.27 10.78 -18.74
N ASN A 37 -1.36 11.41 -19.19
CA ASN A 37 -1.75 12.81 -18.94
C ASN A 37 -0.69 13.88 -19.18
N LYS A 38 0.38 13.57 -19.93
CA LYS A 38 1.44 14.54 -20.25
C LYS A 38 0.89 15.79 -20.97
N LYS A 39 -0.23 15.65 -21.68
CA LYS A 39 -0.92 16.75 -22.40
C LYS A 39 -1.78 17.63 -21.50
N ASP A 40 -2.25 17.10 -20.37
CA ASP A 40 -3.13 17.80 -19.43
C ASP A 40 -2.33 18.51 -18.33
N ALA A 41 -1.02 18.25 -18.25
CA ALA A 41 -0.13 18.87 -17.31
C ALA A 41 0.04 20.38 -17.59
N LYS A 42 -0.01 21.19 -16.52
CA LYS A 42 0.20 22.65 -16.56
C LYS A 42 1.54 23.05 -17.20
N SER A 43 2.56 22.21 -17.03
CA SER A 43 3.88 22.35 -17.67
C SER A 43 4.62 21.02 -17.67
N LEU A 44 5.67 20.91 -18.50
CA LEU A 44 6.54 19.74 -18.51
C LEU A 44 7.29 19.54 -17.18
N ASP A 45 7.67 20.63 -16.50
CA ASP A 45 8.31 20.58 -15.19
C ASP A 45 7.35 20.06 -14.12
N ALA A 46 6.09 20.53 -14.12
CA ALA A 46 5.08 20.06 -13.19
C ALA A 46 4.78 18.56 -13.37
N HIS A 47 4.66 18.10 -14.63
CA HIS A 47 4.50 16.68 -14.93
C HIS A 47 5.68 15.84 -14.45
N THR A 48 6.89 16.33 -14.70
CA THR A 48 8.12 15.65 -14.27
C THR A 48 8.17 15.52 -12.75
N LYS A 49 7.88 16.59 -12.01
CA LYS A 49 7.81 16.58 -10.55
C LYS A 49 6.73 15.63 -10.03
N GLN A 50 5.56 15.60 -10.67
CA GLN A 50 4.49 14.68 -10.31
C GLN A 50 4.91 13.22 -10.46
N VAL A 51 5.39 12.82 -11.64
CA VAL A 51 5.83 11.42 -11.89
C VAL A 51 6.92 11.01 -10.90
N LYS A 52 7.85 11.93 -10.63
CA LYS A 52 8.91 11.75 -9.63
C LYS A 52 8.36 11.51 -8.22
N ALA A 53 7.37 12.29 -7.79
CA ALA A 53 6.73 12.10 -6.49
C ALA A 53 5.93 10.79 -6.43
N GLU A 54 5.12 10.48 -7.45
CA GLU A 54 4.32 9.25 -7.55
C GLU A 54 5.19 8.00 -7.38
N ILE A 55 6.35 7.93 -8.06
CA ILE A 55 7.27 6.80 -7.91
C ILE A 55 7.88 6.76 -6.51
N ARG A 56 8.35 7.89 -5.97
CA ARG A 56 8.98 7.93 -4.65
C ARG A 56 8.03 7.47 -3.55
N SER A 57 6.82 8.02 -3.51
CA SER A 57 5.76 7.66 -2.58
C SER A 57 5.40 6.18 -2.70
N THR A 58 5.33 5.66 -3.93
CA THR A 58 5.11 4.22 -4.16
C THR A 58 6.23 3.37 -3.58
N ILE A 59 7.49 3.75 -3.79
CA ILE A 59 8.62 3.01 -3.22
C ILE A 59 8.62 3.07 -1.68
N ASN A 60 8.25 4.20 -1.07
CA ASN A 60 8.12 4.33 0.38
C ASN A 60 7.00 3.43 0.93
N TYR A 61 5.83 3.49 0.31
CA TYR A 61 4.71 2.62 0.62
C TYR A 61 5.09 1.14 0.54
N LEU A 62 5.77 0.71 -0.53
CA LEU A 62 6.16 -0.69 -0.66
C LEU A 62 7.22 -1.11 0.37
N LYS A 63 8.08 -0.20 0.83
CA LYS A 63 9.04 -0.47 1.93
C LYS A 63 8.34 -0.73 3.26
N SER A 64 7.21 -0.08 3.54
CA SER A 64 6.44 -0.36 4.76
C SER A 64 5.73 -1.71 4.70
N ARG A 65 5.49 -2.24 3.49
CA ARG A 65 4.84 -3.54 3.24
C ARG A 65 5.81 -4.72 3.27
N GLY A 66 7.10 -4.50 3.06
CA GLY A 66 8.09 -5.57 3.07
C GLY A 66 9.43 -5.19 2.48
N ARG A 67 10.29 -6.19 2.29
CA ARG A 67 11.64 -5.99 1.78
C ARG A 67 11.63 -5.94 0.25
N LEU A 68 12.05 -4.82 -0.32
CA LEU A 68 12.21 -4.67 -1.77
C LEU A 68 13.51 -5.35 -2.24
N ILE A 69 13.38 -6.56 -2.80
CA ILE A 69 14.51 -7.36 -3.30
C ILE A 69 14.91 -6.93 -4.70
N VAL A 70 13.92 -6.70 -5.57
CA VAL A 70 14.12 -6.33 -6.97
C VAL A 70 13.33 -5.07 -7.23
N LYS A 71 13.94 -4.10 -7.92
CA LYS A 71 13.28 -2.89 -8.40
C LYS A 71 13.82 -2.58 -9.78
N LYS A 72 13.01 -2.78 -10.82
CA LYS A 72 13.40 -2.55 -12.21
C LYS A 72 12.42 -1.60 -12.88
N ALA A 73 12.94 -0.67 -13.66
CA ALA A 73 12.15 0.22 -14.49
C ALA A 73 12.55 0.11 -15.96
N TYR A 74 11.56 0.01 -16.84
CA TYR A 74 11.73 -0.28 -18.27
C TYR A 74 11.38 0.96 -19.10
N ALA A 75 12.37 1.47 -19.82
CA ALA A 75 12.20 2.58 -20.76
C ALA A 75 13.43 2.77 -21.66
N ASP A 76 13.31 3.68 -22.62
CA ASP A 76 14.42 4.26 -23.38
C ASP A 76 15.07 5.38 -22.54
N TRP A 77 15.97 5.01 -21.62
CA TRP A 77 16.55 5.95 -20.67
C TRP A 77 17.61 6.84 -21.30
N ALA A 78 18.22 6.42 -22.41
CA ALA A 78 19.16 7.25 -23.16
C ALA A 78 18.46 8.39 -23.92
N GLY A 79 17.18 8.22 -24.26
CA GLY A 79 16.38 9.22 -24.95
C GLY A 79 15.60 10.16 -24.01
N GLN A 80 14.30 10.25 -24.24
CA GLN A 80 13.40 11.24 -23.65
C GLN A 80 13.20 11.13 -22.12
N PHE A 81 13.69 10.06 -21.49
CA PHE A 81 13.55 9.83 -20.04
C PHE A 81 14.83 10.12 -19.24
N ALA A 82 15.86 10.69 -19.86
CA ALA A 82 17.14 11.01 -19.22
C ALA A 82 17.00 11.81 -17.91
N THR A 83 16.03 12.75 -17.85
CA THR A 83 15.78 13.61 -16.67
C THR A 83 15.32 12.86 -15.41
N TYR A 84 14.85 11.62 -15.56
CA TYR A 84 14.37 10.77 -14.45
C TYR A 84 15.46 9.85 -13.90
N ARG A 85 16.52 9.60 -14.69
CA ARG A 85 17.57 8.60 -14.36
C ARG A 85 18.16 8.81 -12.98
N GLN A 86 18.57 10.04 -12.68
CA GLN A 86 19.24 10.35 -11.40
C GLN A 86 18.36 9.95 -10.21
N GLN A 87 17.10 10.36 -10.20
CA GLN A 87 16.21 10.01 -9.10
C GLN A 87 15.98 8.50 -9.01
N MET A 88 15.74 7.83 -10.13
CA MET A 88 15.48 6.38 -10.10
C MET A 88 16.67 5.63 -9.49
N LEU A 89 17.89 6.06 -9.80
CA LEU A 89 19.11 5.51 -9.19
C LEU A 89 19.21 5.84 -7.69
N GLU A 90 18.85 7.06 -7.27
CA GLU A 90 18.76 7.44 -5.84
C GLU A 90 17.74 6.56 -5.09
N ASP A 91 16.62 6.22 -5.72
CA ASP A 91 15.61 5.30 -5.20
C ASP A 91 16.05 3.81 -5.30
N SER A 92 17.29 3.56 -5.75
CA SER A 92 17.91 2.25 -5.99
C SER A 92 17.08 1.37 -6.92
N ILE A 93 16.53 1.96 -7.97
CA ILE A 93 15.81 1.28 -9.05
C ILE A 93 16.79 1.01 -10.19
N GLU A 94 16.87 -0.25 -10.61
CA GLU A 94 17.65 -0.67 -11.77
C GLU A 94 16.97 -0.20 -13.07
N LEU A 95 17.72 0.51 -13.90
CA LEU A 95 17.23 1.04 -15.18
C LEU A 95 17.46 0.02 -16.29
N THR A 96 16.41 -0.67 -16.71
CA THR A 96 16.46 -1.57 -17.87
C THR A 96 16.26 -0.75 -19.14
N GLU A 97 17.32 -0.63 -19.94
CA GLU A 97 17.31 0.06 -21.22
C GLU A 97 16.53 -0.74 -22.27
N VAL A 98 15.53 -0.11 -22.88
CA VAL A 98 14.75 -0.66 -23.98
C VAL A 98 14.73 0.38 -25.12
N PRO A 99 15.71 0.34 -26.05
CA PRO A 99 15.86 1.35 -27.09
C PRO A 99 14.67 1.37 -28.05
N SER A 100 13.97 2.49 -28.15
CA SER A 100 12.75 2.62 -28.99
C SER A 100 13.03 2.54 -30.50
N GLN A 101 14.27 2.79 -30.93
CA GLN A 101 14.65 2.89 -32.35
C GLN A 101 14.75 1.53 -33.06
N PHE A 102 14.94 0.45 -32.31
CA PHE A 102 15.11 -0.92 -32.85
C PHE A 102 13.98 -1.87 -32.44
N SER A 103 13.05 -1.39 -31.62
CA SER A 103 12.12 -2.23 -30.89
C SER A 103 10.69 -1.70 -31.10
N GLY A 104 9.73 -2.60 -31.37
CA GLY A 104 8.33 -2.22 -31.62
C GLY A 104 7.71 -1.53 -30.39
N LYS A 105 6.55 -0.89 -30.56
CA LYS A 105 5.84 -0.12 -29.51
C LYS A 105 5.65 -0.87 -28.18
N ASN A 106 5.72 -2.20 -28.18
CA ASN A 106 5.45 -3.04 -27.00
C ASN A 106 6.71 -3.72 -26.42
N SER A 107 7.90 -3.27 -26.81
CA SER A 107 9.14 -3.97 -26.43
C SER A 107 9.47 -3.84 -24.94
N ALA A 108 9.09 -2.70 -24.33
CA ALA A 108 9.22 -2.50 -22.89
C ALA A 108 8.29 -3.46 -22.13
N ASP A 109 7.03 -3.58 -22.56
CA ASP A 109 6.03 -4.45 -21.94
C ASP A 109 6.43 -5.91 -22.02
N ILE A 110 6.91 -6.37 -23.19
CA ILE A 110 7.40 -7.74 -23.39
C ILE A 110 8.60 -8.00 -22.48
N LYS A 111 9.58 -7.09 -22.43
CA LYS A 111 10.77 -7.28 -21.60
C LYS A 111 10.43 -7.30 -20.11
N LEU A 112 9.52 -6.41 -19.68
CA LEU A 112 9.02 -6.37 -18.30
C LEU A 112 8.35 -7.70 -17.95
N ALA A 113 7.45 -8.20 -18.80
CA ALA A 113 6.73 -9.44 -18.56
C ALA A 113 7.67 -10.65 -18.48
N VAL A 114 8.66 -10.73 -19.36
CA VAL A 114 9.68 -11.81 -19.34
C VAL A 114 10.49 -11.77 -18.04
N ASP A 115 11.03 -10.60 -17.67
CA ASP A 115 11.83 -10.46 -16.44
C ASP A 115 10.99 -10.73 -15.18
N ALA A 116 9.73 -10.27 -15.15
CA ALA A 116 8.84 -10.52 -14.02
C ALA A 116 8.54 -12.01 -13.84
N LEU A 117 8.26 -12.71 -14.94
CA LEU A 117 8.02 -14.15 -14.92
C LEU A 117 9.29 -14.92 -14.55
N GLU A 118 10.45 -14.57 -15.10
CA GLU A 118 11.73 -15.18 -14.75
C GLU A 118 12.00 -15.04 -13.24
N ILE A 119 11.80 -13.85 -12.68
CA ILE A 119 12.00 -13.58 -11.25
C ILE A 119 11.02 -14.40 -10.41
N ALA A 120 9.75 -14.48 -10.80
CA ALA A 120 8.75 -15.26 -10.09
C ALA A 120 9.09 -16.76 -10.06
N LEU A 121 9.64 -17.30 -11.15
CA LEU A 121 9.97 -18.72 -11.30
C LEU A 121 11.33 -19.10 -10.70
N SER A 122 12.31 -18.21 -10.77
CA SER A 122 13.70 -18.50 -10.37
C SER A 122 13.99 -18.16 -8.90
N LYS A 123 13.27 -17.19 -8.32
CA LYS A 123 13.51 -16.69 -6.96
C LYS A 123 12.33 -17.02 -6.05
N ASN A 124 12.30 -18.26 -5.58
CA ASN A 124 11.21 -18.78 -4.72
C ASN A 124 10.96 -17.98 -3.45
N TYR A 125 11.97 -17.27 -2.94
CA TYR A 125 11.86 -16.43 -1.75
C TYR A 125 11.14 -15.09 -2.00
N ILE A 126 10.80 -14.76 -3.25
CA ILE A 126 9.96 -13.61 -3.59
C ILE A 126 8.51 -14.10 -3.62
N ASP A 127 7.73 -13.64 -2.65
CA ASP A 127 6.31 -13.99 -2.49
C ASP A 127 5.38 -12.99 -3.18
N THR A 128 5.84 -11.74 -3.37
CA THR A 128 5.01 -10.64 -3.86
C THR A 128 5.63 -9.98 -5.10
N ILE A 129 4.82 -9.81 -6.14
CA ILE A 129 5.20 -9.11 -7.37
C ILE A 129 4.36 -7.83 -7.48
N VAL A 130 5.03 -6.71 -7.69
CA VAL A 130 4.40 -5.41 -7.89
C VAL A 130 4.60 -4.98 -9.34
N VAL A 131 3.49 -4.76 -10.05
CA VAL A 131 3.49 -4.20 -11.40
C VAL A 131 3.01 -2.76 -11.32
N ILE A 132 3.88 -1.81 -11.64
CA ILE A 132 3.53 -0.39 -11.68
C ILE A 132 3.25 -0.03 -13.14
N SER A 133 1.99 -0.14 -13.54
CA SER A 133 1.48 0.27 -14.85
C SER A 133 -0.05 0.47 -14.79
N GLY A 134 -0.57 1.28 -15.70
CA GLY A 134 -2.00 1.39 -15.96
C GLY A 134 -2.51 0.46 -17.07
N ASP A 135 -1.65 -0.31 -17.72
CA ASP A 135 -2.02 -1.07 -18.92
C ASP A 135 -2.77 -2.37 -18.60
N SER A 136 -3.92 -2.59 -19.25
CA SER A 136 -4.67 -3.84 -19.15
C SER A 136 -4.00 -5.02 -19.83
N ASP A 137 -3.05 -4.77 -20.73
CA ASP A 137 -2.33 -5.82 -21.47
C ASP A 137 -1.44 -6.68 -20.55
N TYR A 138 -1.22 -6.27 -19.29
CA TYR A 138 -0.57 -7.09 -18.27
C TYR A 138 -1.46 -8.18 -17.64
N ALA A 139 -2.77 -8.24 -17.96
CA ALA A 139 -3.67 -9.25 -17.38
C ALA A 139 -3.20 -10.71 -17.54
N PRO A 140 -2.65 -11.16 -18.69
CA PRO A 140 -2.08 -12.50 -18.84
C PRO A 140 -0.86 -12.74 -17.94
N LEU A 141 0.04 -11.74 -17.81
CA LEU A 141 1.19 -11.82 -16.90
C LEU A 141 0.72 -11.98 -15.46
N ILE A 142 -0.21 -11.12 -15.01
CA ILE A 142 -0.76 -11.14 -13.65
C ILE A 142 -1.39 -12.51 -13.35
N SER A 143 -2.15 -13.06 -14.29
CA SER A 143 -2.77 -14.38 -14.14
C SER A 143 -1.72 -15.47 -13.93
N MET A 144 -0.68 -15.49 -14.78
CA MET A 144 0.42 -16.44 -14.68
C MET A 144 1.18 -16.31 -13.34
N LEU A 145 1.45 -15.09 -12.88
CA LEU A 145 2.11 -14.86 -11.59
C LEU A 145 1.30 -15.44 -10.42
N ARG A 146 -0.03 -15.29 -10.44
CA ARG A 146 -0.92 -15.84 -9.42
C ARG A 146 -1.04 -17.35 -9.50
N GLU A 147 -1.09 -17.92 -10.70
CA GLU A 147 -1.00 -19.37 -10.91
C GLU A 147 0.27 -19.96 -10.29
N HIS A 148 1.36 -19.18 -10.24
CA HIS A 148 2.61 -19.51 -9.56
C HIS A 148 2.66 -19.07 -8.08
N ASN A 149 1.49 -18.88 -7.46
CA ASN A 149 1.32 -18.57 -6.03
C ASN A 149 2.08 -17.30 -5.58
N LYS A 150 2.16 -16.30 -6.46
CA LYS A 150 2.64 -14.96 -6.10
C LYS A 150 1.45 -14.08 -5.73
N TYR A 151 1.61 -13.28 -4.68
CA TYR A 151 0.70 -12.18 -4.40
C TYR A 151 1.01 -11.03 -5.37
N VAL A 152 0.01 -10.56 -6.12
CA VAL A 152 0.24 -9.55 -7.16
C VAL A 152 -0.45 -8.24 -6.81
N ILE A 153 0.38 -7.19 -6.67
CA ILE A 153 -0.05 -5.80 -6.46
C ILE A 153 0.09 -5.05 -7.79
N VAL A 154 -0.98 -4.40 -8.23
CA VAL A 154 -0.95 -3.50 -9.39
C VAL A 154 -1.12 -2.06 -8.92
N ILE A 155 -0.20 -1.19 -9.35
CA ILE A 155 -0.20 0.23 -8.99
C ILE A 155 -0.22 1.08 -10.25
N GLY A 156 -1.12 2.05 -10.32
CA GLY A 156 -1.20 2.94 -11.47
C GLY A 156 -2.05 4.18 -11.24
N ARG A 157 -2.30 4.93 -12.31
CA ARG A 157 -3.22 6.08 -12.26
C ARG A 157 -4.67 5.63 -12.41
N LYS A 158 -5.56 6.25 -11.63
CA LYS A 158 -6.97 5.85 -11.52
C LYS A 158 -7.69 5.80 -12.87
N GLU A 159 -7.39 6.73 -13.75
CA GLU A 159 -7.95 6.85 -15.10
C GLU A 159 -7.53 5.72 -16.05
N ASN A 160 -6.42 5.04 -15.77
CA ASN A 160 -5.92 3.95 -16.60
C ASN A 160 -6.19 2.57 -15.97
N LEU A 161 -6.38 2.49 -14.66
CA LEU A 161 -6.71 1.24 -13.99
C LEU A 161 -8.14 0.79 -14.35
N SER A 162 -8.24 -0.05 -15.38
CA SER A 162 -9.51 -0.62 -15.81
C SER A 162 -10.13 -1.52 -14.74
N ALA A 163 -11.47 -1.60 -14.72
CA ALA A 163 -12.19 -2.55 -13.86
C ALA A 163 -11.80 -4.01 -14.13
N LEU A 164 -11.27 -4.31 -15.32
CA LEU A 164 -10.77 -5.63 -15.68
C LEU A 164 -9.57 -6.03 -14.82
N LEU A 165 -8.57 -5.15 -14.67
CA LEU A 165 -7.35 -5.43 -13.87
C LEU A 165 -7.67 -5.80 -12.41
N LYS A 166 -8.74 -5.22 -11.85
CA LYS A 166 -9.20 -5.51 -10.48
C LYS A 166 -9.56 -6.97 -10.26
N GLY A 167 -10.03 -7.68 -11.29
CA GLY A 167 -10.34 -9.11 -11.20
C GLY A 167 -9.12 -10.01 -11.35
N TYR A 168 -8.01 -9.50 -11.89
CA TYR A 168 -6.82 -10.29 -12.18
C TYR A 168 -5.79 -10.24 -11.05
N CYS A 169 -5.64 -9.12 -10.34
CA CYS A 169 -4.67 -8.96 -9.26
C CYS A 169 -5.27 -9.23 -7.86
N ASP A 170 -4.40 -9.39 -6.87
CA ASP A 170 -4.83 -9.54 -5.47
C ASP A 170 -5.04 -8.18 -4.81
N GLU A 171 -4.25 -7.18 -5.19
CA GLU A 171 -4.38 -5.80 -4.72
C GLU A 171 -4.23 -4.79 -5.86
N LEU A 172 -5.11 -3.79 -5.88
CA LEU A 172 -5.09 -2.69 -6.85
C LEU A 172 -5.02 -1.37 -6.09
N LYS A 173 -3.95 -0.61 -6.29
CA LYS A 173 -3.73 0.70 -5.65
C LYS A 173 -3.54 1.80 -6.68
N THR A 174 -4.04 2.99 -6.40
CA THR A 174 -3.70 4.17 -7.20
C THR A 174 -2.56 4.96 -6.56
N PHE A 175 -1.82 5.73 -7.36
CA PHE A 175 -0.85 6.68 -6.81
C PHE A 175 -1.50 7.68 -5.84
N SER A 176 -2.75 8.08 -6.11
CA SER A 176 -3.50 8.96 -5.22
C SER A 176 -3.83 8.30 -3.89
N ASP A 177 -4.20 7.02 -3.88
CA ASP A 177 -4.46 6.28 -2.63
C ASP A 177 -3.17 6.23 -1.79
N ILE A 178 -2.04 5.93 -2.43
CA ILE A 178 -0.73 5.86 -1.77
C ILE A 178 -0.31 7.22 -1.19
N LEU A 179 -0.48 8.31 -1.94
CA LEU A 179 -0.17 9.65 -1.47
C LEU A 179 -1.03 10.05 -0.28
N ILE A 180 -2.32 9.69 -0.29
CA ILE A 180 -3.20 9.95 0.85
C ILE A 180 -2.76 9.15 2.08
N GLU A 181 -2.38 7.88 1.90
CA GLU A 181 -1.85 7.05 2.99
C GLU A 181 -0.55 7.63 3.56
N GLU A 182 0.38 8.08 2.71
CA GLU A 182 1.63 8.73 3.14
C GLU A 182 1.36 10.06 3.88
N GLU A 183 0.48 10.91 3.35
CA GLU A 183 0.06 12.16 4.02
C GLU A 183 -0.62 11.90 5.36
N GLU A 184 -1.42 10.83 5.47
CA GLU A 184 -2.05 10.43 6.72
C GLU A 184 -1.02 9.94 7.74
N GLU A 185 0.00 9.19 7.32
CA GLU A 185 1.09 8.73 8.19
C GLU A 185 1.99 9.87 8.69
N GLU A 186 2.23 10.90 7.87
CA GLU A 186 3.04 12.07 8.23
C GLU A 186 2.34 13.03 9.22
N VAL A 187 1.05 12.86 9.50
CA VAL A 187 0.37 13.73 10.48
C VAL A 187 0.86 13.42 11.90
N THR A 188 1.69 14.32 12.43
CA THR A 188 2.23 14.25 13.80
C THR A 188 1.69 15.32 14.75
N ASP A 189 1.00 16.35 14.26
CA ASP A 189 0.42 17.39 15.12
C ASP A 189 -0.79 16.83 15.88
N GLU A 190 -0.64 16.64 17.20
CA GLU A 190 -1.68 16.11 18.08
C GLU A 190 -2.95 17.00 18.12
N ASN A 191 -2.88 18.25 17.68
CA ASN A 191 -4.04 19.15 17.60
C ASN A 191 -4.82 19.03 16.28
N ASP A 192 -4.25 18.38 15.27
CA ASP A 192 -4.93 18.10 14.01
C ASP A 192 -5.86 16.89 14.18
N ILE A 193 -7.12 17.03 13.77
CA ILE A 193 -8.08 15.91 13.80
C ILE A 193 -7.62 14.70 12.98
N ARG A 194 -6.80 14.91 11.95
CA ARG A 194 -6.22 13.82 11.15
C ARG A 194 -5.29 12.93 11.97
N TYR A 195 -4.60 13.47 12.96
CA TYR A 195 -3.81 12.69 13.91
C TYR A 195 -4.71 11.72 14.71
N ALA A 196 -5.83 12.23 15.21
CA ALA A 196 -6.83 11.40 15.89
C ALA A 196 -7.45 10.34 14.98
N TYR A 197 -7.67 10.65 13.71
CA TYR A 197 -8.15 9.68 12.72
C TYR A 197 -7.12 8.59 12.45
N ARG A 198 -5.82 8.93 12.36
CA ARG A 198 -4.74 7.94 12.24
C ARG A 198 -4.74 6.96 13.41
N LEU A 199 -4.75 7.47 14.65
CA LEU A 199 -4.82 6.63 15.86
C LEU A 199 -6.09 5.75 15.89
N LEU A 200 -7.22 6.30 15.42
CA LEU A 200 -8.48 5.56 15.37
C LEU A 200 -8.44 4.41 14.35
N LYS A 201 -7.86 4.63 13.16
CA LYS A 201 -7.65 3.58 12.14
C LYS A 201 -6.72 2.50 12.67
N GLU A 202 -5.59 2.89 13.25
CA GLU A 202 -4.61 1.97 13.86
C GLU A 202 -5.28 1.09 14.92
N ALA A 203 -6.05 1.69 15.83
CA ALA A 203 -6.80 0.96 16.84
C ALA A 203 -7.84 0.01 16.25
N ALA A 204 -8.60 0.43 15.24
CA ALA A 204 -9.61 -0.42 14.60
C ALA A 204 -8.96 -1.63 13.90
N ASN A 205 -7.87 -1.41 13.17
CA ASN A 205 -7.11 -2.46 12.49
C ASN A 205 -6.52 -3.45 13.50
N TYR A 206 -5.91 -2.96 14.59
CA TYR A 206 -5.33 -3.78 15.65
C TYR A 206 -6.30 -4.84 16.20
N PHE A 207 -7.57 -4.45 16.42
CA PHE A 207 -8.59 -5.39 16.92
C PHE A 207 -9.12 -6.30 15.80
N ASN A 208 -9.28 -5.77 14.60
CA ASN A 208 -9.81 -6.50 13.46
C ASN A 208 -8.88 -7.63 12.99
N GLU A 209 -7.57 -7.37 12.90
CA GLU A 209 -6.55 -8.38 12.59
C GLU A 209 -6.54 -9.55 13.59
N ARG A 210 -6.99 -9.30 14.82
CA ARG A 210 -7.14 -10.32 15.87
C ARG A 210 -8.52 -10.97 15.88
N GLY A 211 -9.36 -10.70 14.89
CA GLY A 211 -10.73 -11.19 14.77
C GLY A 211 -11.66 -10.68 15.88
N LYS A 212 -11.33 -9.57 16.54
CA LYS A 212 -12.09 -9.04 17.68
C LYS A 212 -12.93 -7.83 17.25
N LYS A 213 -14.26 -7.95 17.36
CA LYS A 213 -15.15 -6.77 17.32
C LYS A 213 -15.07 -6.03 18.65
N ILE A 214 -14.72 -4.75 18.59
CA ILE A 214 -14.50 -3.91 19.76
C ILE A 214 -15.56 -2.82 19.82
N ASN A 215 -16.05 -2.52 21.04
CA ASN A 215 -17.05 -1.47 21.22
C ASN A 215 -16.40 -0.07 21.31
N ALA A 216 -17.23 0.96 21.24
CA ALA A 216 -16.78 2.36 21.31
C ALA A 216 -15.91 2.68 22.55
N ALA A 217 -16.24 2.12 23.72
CA ALA A 217 -15.47 2.35 24.95
C ALA A 217 -14.09 1.69 24.90
N GLY A 218 -14.02 0.44 24.42
CA GLY A 218 -12.78 -0.31 24.28
C GLY A 218 -11.83 0.33 23.28
N ILE A 219 -12.33 0.83 22.15
CA ILE A 219 -11.55 1.66 21.22
C ILE A 219 -10.99 2.87 21.93
N LYS A 220 -11.83 3.63 22.65
CA LYS A 220 -11.36 4.84 23.35
C LYS A 220 -10.25 4.53 24.35
N SER A 221 -10.39 3.45 25.12
CA SER A 221 -9.33 2.99 26.04
C SER A 221 -8.04 2.66 25.29
N HIS A 222 -8.12 2.05 24.12
CA HIS A 222 -6.94 1.73 23.31
C HIS A 222 -6.30 2.99 22.70
N LEU A 223 -7.07 3.98 22.25
CA LEU A 223 -6.52 5.25 21.77
C LEU A 223 -5.72 5.96 22.87
N VAL A 224 -6.20 5.93 24.12
CA VAL A 224 -5.47 6.49 25.27
C VAL A 224 -4.22 5.66 25.61
N GLN A 225 -4.17 4.38 25.26
CA GLN A 225 -2.96 3.55 25.40
C GLN A 225 -1.92 3.87 24.32
N LEU A 226 -2.36 4.09 23.08
CA LEU A 226 -1.50 4.52 21.98
C LEU A 226 -0.95 5.93 22.24
N ASP A 227 -1.80 6.82 22.74
CA ASP A 227 -1.43 8.17 23.11
C ASP A 227 -2.19 8.64 24.36
N SER A 228 -1.46 8.76 25.47
CA SER A 228 -2.00 9.20 26.76
C SER A 228 -2.59 10.63 26.74
N SER A 229 -2.20 11.45 25.76
CA SER A 229 -2.67 12.81 25.57
C SER A 229 -4.02 12.87 24.85
N PHE A 230 -4.48 11.76 24.27
CA PHE A 230 -5.67 11.72 23.44
C PHE A 230 -6.93 12.14 24.20
N SER A 231 -7.65 13.13 23.66
CA SER A 231 -9.00 13.46 24.09
C SER A 231 -9.80 14.02 22.92
N GLN A 232 -11.02 13.52 22.73
CA GLN A 232 -11.91 14.01 21.66
C GLN A 232 -12.24 15.51 21.77
N THR A 233 -12.10 16.08 22.98
CA THR A 233 -12.34 17.50 23.23
C THR A 233 -11.31 18.40 22.54
N LYS A 234 -10.07 17.92 22.31
CA LYS A 234 -9.03 18.65 21.58
C LYS A 234 -9.48 19.00 20.16
N TYR A 235 -10.29 18.13 19.56
CA TYR A 235 -10.80 18.24 18.19
C TYR A 235 -12.21 18.86 18.11
N GLY A 236 -12.68 19.48 19.21
CA GLY A 236 -13.97 20.18 19.24
C GLY A 236 -15.20 19.30 19.56
N PHE A 237 -15.02 18.02 19.89
CA PHE A 237 -16.14 17.14 20.23
C PHE A 237 -16.33 17.05 21.75
N LYS A 238 -17.52 17.40 22.24
CA LYS A 238 -17.86 17.21 23.66
C LYS A 238 -18.09 15.73 23.98
N MET A 239 -18.83 15.02 23.14
CA MET A 239 -19.16 13.62 23.34
C MET A 239 -18.34 12.70 22.43
N TRP A 240 -17.89 11.57 22.99
CA TRP A 240 -17.15 10.54 22.24
C TRP A 240 -17.93 9.98 21.04
N ASN A 241 -19.23 9.77 21.22
CA ASN A 241 -20.08 9.26 20.14
C ASN A 241 -20.21 10.25 18.98
N ASP A 242 -20.10 11.56 19.21
CA ASP A 242 -20.15 12.55 18.14
C ASP A 242 -18.88 12.50 17.29
N PHE A 243 -17.73 12.32 17.94
CA PHE A 243 -16.46 12.08 17.25
C PHE A 243 -16.52 10.81 16.39
N LEU A 244 -17.00 9.69 16.93
CA LEU A 244 -17.11 8.44 16.16
C LEU A 244 -18.08 8.55 14.97
N LYS A 245 -19.24 9.21 15.15
CA LYS A 245 -20.18 9.46 14.05
C LYS A 245 -19.57 10.35 12.97
N ARG A 246 -18.76 11.35 13.39
CA ARG A 246 -18.03 12.18 12.43
C ARG A 246 -17.00 11.35 11.67
N ALA A 247 -16.23 10.53 12.36
CA ALA A 247 -15.23 9.65 11.74
C ALA A 247 -15.86 8.64 10.77
N GLU A 248 -17.04 8.09 11.08
CA GLU A 248 -17.81 7.26 10.15
C GLU A 248 -18.25 8.03 8.90
N LYS A 249 -18.77 9.25 9.08
CA LYS A 249 -19.17 10.13 7.96
C LYS A 249 -17.98 10.48 7.06
N ASP A 250 -16.82 10.69 7.67
CA ASP A 250 -15.56 10.97 6.98
C ASP A 250 -14.87 9.69 6.45
N LYS A 251 -15.53 8.53 6.55
CA LYS A 251 -15.07 7.23 6.00
C LYS A 251 -13.75 6.73 6.60
N ILE A 252 -13.52 7.04 7.87
CA ILE A 252 -12.34 6.60 8.63
C ILE A 252 -12.56 5.22 9.24
N ILE A 253 -13.77 5.00 9.75
CA ILE A 253 -14.22 3.75 10.37
C ILE A 253 -15.65 3.42 9.93
N LYS A 254 -16.13 2.24 10.25
CA LYS A 254 -17.53 1.84 10.12
C LYS A 254 -18.10 1.51 11.50
N LEU A 255 -19.30 2.01 11.81
CA LEU A 255 -20.01 1.67 13.03
C LEU A 255 -21.04 0.58 12.72
N GLU A 256 -20.93 -0.56 13.40
CA GLU A 256 -21.93 -1.64 13.33
C GLU A 256 -22.74 -1.62 14.62
N GLN A 257 -24.07 -1.51 14.53
CA GLN A 257 -24.92 -1.48 15.70
C GLN A 257 -24.86 -2.79 16.48
N HIS A 258 -24.78 -2.72 17.80
CA HIS A 258 -24.73 -3.90 18.66
C HIS A 258 -26.09 -4.64 18.65
N PRO A 259 -26.14 -5.96 18.36
CA PRO A 259 -27.41 -6.68 18.20
C PRO A 259 -28.32 -6.68 19.44
N LYS A 260 -27.71 -6.60 20.63
CA LYS A 260 -28.42 -6.65 21.92
C LYS A 260 -28.55 -5.28 22.60
N ASP A 261 -27.98 -4.22 22.02
CA ASP A 261 -28.02 -2.88 22.60
C ASP A 261 -28.07 -1.82 21.51
N ALA A 262 -29.25 -1.22 21.32
CA ALA A 262 -29.48 -0.22 20.29
C ALA A 262 -28.65 1.07 20.47
N ARG A 263 -28.10 1.31 21.66
CA ARG A 263 -27.29 2.51 21.98
C ARG A 263 -25.78 2.29 21.82
N SER A 264 -25.35 1.06 21.59
CA SER A 264 -23.94 0.68 21.48
C SER A 264 -23.57 0.29 20.05
N PHE A 265 -22.33 0.58 19.68
CA PHE A 265 -21.76 0.27 18.36
C PHE A 265 -20.45 -0.49 18.52
N PHE A 266 -20.21 -1.43 17.63
CA PHE A 266 -18.89 -1.93 17.31
C PHE A 266 -18.22 -0.99 16.32
N VAL A 267 -16.92 -0.80 16.49
CA VAL A 267 -16.08 0.00 15.60
C VAL A 267 -15.26 -0.95 14.75
N LEU A 268 -15.31 -0.77 13.43
CA LEU A 268 -14.63 -1.59 12.44
C LEU A 268 -13.79 -0.71 11.52
N PRO A 269 -12.73 -1.26 10.90
CA PRO A 269 -12.03 -0.59 9.81
C PRO A 269 -12.99 -0.20 8.68
N TYR A 270 -12.71 0.93 8.04
CA TYR A 270 -13.43 1.31 6.82
C TYR A 270 -12.81 0.60 5.61
N GLY A 271 -13.62 -0.14 4.85
CA GLY A 271 -13.20 -0.74 3.57
C GLY A 271 -13.08 -2.26 3.53
N GLU A 272 -13.22 -2.97 4.65
CA GLU A 272 -13.24 -4.44 4.64
C GLU A 272 -14.67 -4.99 4.48
N LYS A 273 -14.83 -5.86 3.49
CA LYS A 273 -15.95 -6.79 3.31
C LYS A 273 -15.36 -8.18 3.08
#